data_AF-A0A136L3S3-F1
#
_entry.id   AF-A0A136L3S3-F1
#
_cell.length_a   1.000
_cell.length_b   1.000
_cell.length_c   1.000
_cell.angle_alpha   90.00
_cell.angle_beta   90.00
_cell.angle_gamma   90.00
#
_symmetry.space_group_name_H-M   'P 1'
#
loop_
_entity.id
_entity.type
_entity.pdbx_description
1 polymer ?
#
loop_
_entity_poly.entity_id
_entity_poly.type
_entity_poly.pdbx_seq_one_letter_code
_entity_poly.pdbx_strand_id
1 'polypeptide(L)'
;MPTTLENWNPGKAENRHPEMTYEEKEKLFLEVKEDARYEDFLYGCYECGICVSSCPSARFYDYSPRVIAQAMAREDVERIYDIISEDIWNCAQCFSCVRCPRGNNPGGLVTLLREVAVRNGLQETRDVLQGYSRVIYKVMLKGNQVSPDMLQPDFFPDWGSVGGAVQR
;
A
#
# COMPACT_ATOMS: atom_id res chain seq x y z
N MET A 1 -22.53 -6.76 11.84
CA MET A 1 -22.32 -5.45 12.51
C MET A 1 -21.74 -4.49 11.47
N PRO A 2 -22.16 -3.22 11.44
CA PRO A 2 -21.49 -2.20 10.64
C PRO A 2 -20.04 -2.09 11.12
N THR A 3 -19.10 -1.96 10.20
CA THR A 3 -17.68 -1.79 10.51
C THR A 3 -17.46 -0.32 10.90
N THR A 4 -17.25 -0.05 12.19
CA THR A 4 -16.97 1.27 12.80
C THR A 4 -15.48 1.38 13.12
N LEU A 5 -14.96 2.60 13.37
CA LEU A 5 -13.57 2.79 13.83
C LEU A 5 -13.23 1.95 15.07
N GLU A 6 -14.19 1.74 15.97
CA GLU A 6 -14.00 0.98 17.21
C GLU A 6 -13.96 -0.55 17.01
N ASN A 7 -14.58 -1.07 15.95
CA ASN A 7 -14.66 -2.52 15.69
C ASN A 7 -13.86 -2.97 14.46
N TRP A 8 -13.37 -2.01 13.68
CA TRP A 8 -12.40 -2.15 12.61
C TRP A 8 -11.06 -1.76 13.19
N ASN A 9 -10.22 -2.74 13.51
CA ASN A 9 -8.86 -2.51 14.00
C ASN A 9 -8.71 -2.10 15.48
N PRO A 10 -9.00 -3.02 16.42
CA PRO A 10 -8.92 -2.76 17.87
C PRO A 10 -7.49 -2.51 18.40
N GLY A 11 -6.46 -2.59 17.56
CA GLY A 11 -5.05 -2.34 17.93
C GLY A 11 -4.48 -1.01 17.42
N LYS A 12 -5.26 -0.19 16.71
CA LYS A 12 -4.81 1.11 16.19
C LYS A 12 -5.10 2.24 17.18
N ALA A 13 -4.14 3.15 17.34
CA ALA A 13 -4.29 4.33 18.17
C ALA A 13 -4.98 5.43 17.35
N GLU A 14 -6.01 6.07 17.91
CA GLU A 14 -6.85 7.08 17.23
C GLU A 14 -6.09 8.29 16.68
N ASN A 15 -4.88 8.59 17.18
CA ASN A 15 -4.14 9.82 16.87
C ASN A 15 -2.72 9.55 16.36
N ARG A 16 -2.55 8.61 15.41
CA ARG A 16 -1.22 8.23 14.92
C ARG A 16 -0.69 9.14 13.81
N HIS A 17 -1.57 9.93 13.19
CA HIS A 17 -1.26 10.80 12.05
C HIS A 17 -1.38 12.27 12.48
N PRO A 18 -0.60 13.19 11.87
CA PRO A 18 -0.75 14.61 12.13
C PRO A 18 -2.19 15.04 11.87
N GLU A 19 -2.74 15.90 12.72
CA GLU A 19 -4.04 16.50 12.43
C GLU A 19 -3.92 17.33 11.13
N MET A 20 -4.66 16.88 10.12
CA MET A 20 -4.89 17.61 8.87
C MET A 20 -6.30 18.20 8.89
N THR A 21 -6.50 19.35 8.22
CA THR A 21 -7.84 19.93 8.14
C THR A 21 -8.75 19.10 7.24
N TYR A 22 -10.06 19.23 7.43
CA TYR A 22 -11.03 18.53 6.59
C TYR A 22 -10.85 18.91 5.10
N GLU A 23 -10.60 20.19 4.81
CA GLU A 23 -10.39 20.69 3.45
C GLU A 23 -9.16 20.05 2.78
N GLU A 24 -8.09 19.80 3.54
CA GLU A 24 -6.90 19.12 3.03
C GLU A 24 -7.18 17.64 2.75
N LYS A 25 -7.94 16.97 3.62
CA LYS A 25 -8.37 15.57 3.40
C LYS A 25 -9.31 15.46 2.20
N GLU A 26 -10.25 16.39 2.06
CA GLU A 26 -11.19 16.45 0.95
C GLU A 26 -10.45 16.66 -0.37
N LYS A 27 -9.43 17.53 -0.40
CA LYS A 27 -8.58 17.71 -1.57
C LYS A 27 -7.92 16.40 -2.03
N LEU A 28 -7.37 15.60 -1.12
CA LEU A 28 -6.78 14.30 -1.45
C LEU A 28 -7.83 13.36 -2.05
N PHE A 29 -9.03 13.33 -1.48
CA PHE A 29 -10.13 12.51 -1.98
C PHE A 29 -10.59 12.94 -3.38
N LEU A 30 -10.74 14.25 -3.62
CA LEU A 30 -11.12 14.78 -4.94
C LEU A 30 -10.09 14.42 -6.00
N GLU A 31 -8.79 14.48 -5.67
CA GLU A 31 -7.72 14.06 -6.58
C GLU A 31 -7.82 12.58 -6.97
N VAL A 32 -8.31 11.72 -6.08
CA VAL A 32 -8.59 10.31 -6.40
C VAL A 32 -9.78 10.18 -7.37
N LYS A 33 -10.84 10.97 -7.19
CA LYS A 33 -12.03 10.95 -8.07
C LYS A 33 -11.75 11.52 -9.46
N GLU A 34 -10.85 12.49 -9.57
CA GLU A 34 -10.47 13.12 -10.85
C GLU A 34 -9.66 12.18 -11.75
N ASP A 35 -9.11 11.08 -11.21
CA ASP A 35 -8.39 10.09 -12.01
C ASP A 35 -9.35 9.40 -12.99
N ALA A 36 -8.98 9.38 -14.27
CA ALA A 36 -9.81 8.80 -15.33
C ALA A 36 -10.17 7.31 -15.12
N ARG A 37 -9.39 6.57 -14.31
CA ARG A 37 -9.64 5.16 -14.00
C ARG A 37 -10.67 4.97 -12.87
N TYR A 38 -11.05 6.02 -12.15
CA TYR A 38 -11.94 5.94 -10.99
C TYR A 38 -13.29 5.31 -11.31
N GLU A 39 -13.93 5.77 -12.39
CA GLU A 39 -15.23 5.30 -12.85
C GLU A 39 -15.23 3.81 -13.23
N ASP A 40 -14.07 3.30 -13.70
CA ASP A 40 -13.91 1.87 -14.02
C ASP A 40 -13.76 0.99 -12.77
N PHE A 41 -13.52 1.58 -11.59
CA PHE A 41 -13.20 0.85 -10.37
C PHE A 41 -14.34 0.76 -9.35
N LEU A 42 -15.35 1.64 -9.41
CA LEU A 42 -16.41 1.67 -8.42
C LEU A 42 -17.80 1.87 -9.05
N TYR A 43 -18.55 0.77 -9.17
CA TYR A 43 -19.91 0.74 -9.70
C TYR A 43 -20.99 0.71 -8.61
N GLY A 44 -20.60 0.44 -7.35
CA GLY A 44 -21.49 0.39 -6.19
C GLY A 44 -21.34 -0.92 -5.41
N CYS A 45 -20.81 -0.83 -4.20
CA CYS A 45 -20.64 -1.97 -3.28
C CYS A 45 -21.97 -2.27 -2.56
N TYR A 46 -22.38 -3.55 -2.51
CA TYR A 46 -23.53 -4.02 -1.71
C TYR A 46 -23.13 -5.00 -0.59
N GLU A 47 -21.85 -5.01 -0.23
CA GLU A 47 -21.35 -5.69 0.97
C GLU A 47 -21.27 -7.22 0.98
N CYS A 48 -21.27 -7.88 -0.20
CA CYS A 48 -21.20 -9.35 -0.30
C CYS A 48 -19.95 -10.01 0.33
N GLY A 49 -18.83 -9.30 0.45
CA GLY A 49 -17.61 -9.83 1.09
C GLY A 49 -16.69 -10.72 0.23
N ILE A 50 -17.03 -10.98 -1.04
CA ILE A 50 -16.21 -11.83 -1.94
C ILE A 50 -14.78 -11.28 -2.09
N CYS A 51 -14.63 -9.96 -2.19
CA CYS A 51 -13.32 -9.33 -2.27
C CYS A 51 -12.48 -9.60 -1.01
N VAL A 52 -13.11 -9.66 0.18
CA VAL A 52 -12.43 -9.98 1.45
C VAL A 52 -12.01 -11.44 1.48
N SER A 53 -12.90 -12.38 1.13
CA SER A 53 -12.60 -13.81 1.17
C SER A 53 -11.50 -14.22 0.18
N SER A 54 -11.38 -13.50 -0.94
CA SER A 54 -10.34 -13.73 -1.94
C SER A 54 -9.00 -13.05 -1.63
N CYS A 55 -8.95 -12.14 -0.66
CA CYS A 55 -7.78 -11.31 -0.41
C CYS A 55 -6.80 -12.01 0.53
N PRO A 56 -5.55 -12.27 0.11
CA PRO A 56 -4.54 -12.82 1.01
C PRO A 56 -4.20 -11.83 2.13
N SER A 57 -4.12 -10.53 1.85
CA SER A 57 -3.85 -9.52 2.88
C SER A 57 -4.90 -9.51 3.98
N ALA A 58 -6.18 -9.65 3.63
CA ALA A 58 -7.27 -9.67 4.62
C ALA A 58 -7.25 -10.90 5.54
N ARG A 59 -6.47 -11.94 5.20
CA ARG A 59 -6.29 -13.12 6.03
C ARG A 59 -5.20 -12.94 7.09
N PHE A 60 -4.18 -12.14 6.79
CA PHE A 60 -2.97 -12.04 7.62
C PHE A 60 -2.79 -10.68 8.29
N TYR A 61 -3.45 -9.65 7.78
CA TYR A 61 -3.36 -8.29 8.26
C TYR A 61 -4.75 -7.74 8.55
N ASP A 62 -4.77 -6.68 9.36
CA ASP A 62 -5.97 -5.88 9.53
C ASP A 62 -6.20 -4.99 8.30
N TYR A 63 -6.83 -5.60 7.30
CA TYR A 63 -7.00 -5.04 5.98
C TYR A 63 -8.27 -5.60 5.34
N SER A 64 -9.08 -4.74 4.71
CA SER A 64 -10.27 -5.19 3.99
C SER A 64 -10.46 -4.39 2.71
N PRO A 65 -10.40 -5.03 1.53
CA PRO A 65 -10.74 -4.36 0.28
C PRO A 65 -12.21 -3.91 0.24
N ARG A 66 -13.10 -4.53 1.03
CA ARG A 66 -14.50 -4.12 1.12
C ARG A 66 -14.66 -2.80 1.86
N VAL A 67 -13.92 -2.59 2.95
CA VAL A 67 -13.98 -1.33 3.72
C VAL A 67 -13.48 -0.16 2.88
N ILE A 68 -12.47 -0.40 2.05
CA ILE A 68 -12.01 0.61 1.07
C ILE A 68 -13.12 0.95 0.08
N ALA A 69 -13.74 -0.07 -0.54
CA ALA A 69 -14.86 0.18 -1.46
C ALA A 69 -16.05 0.88 -0.78
N GLN A 70 -16.34 0.57 0.49
CA GLN A 70 -17.37 1.24 1.28
C GLN A 70 -17.08 2.71 1.51
N ALA A 71 -15.87 3.04 1.99
CA ALA A 71 -15.48 4.42 2.30
C ALA A 71 -15.55 5.27 1.03
N MET A 72 -15.03 4.74 -0.08
CA MET A 72 -15.08 5.40 -1.38
C MET A 72 -16.51 5.59 -1.89
N ALA A 73 -17.39 4.60 -1.73
CA ALA A 73 -18.79 4.69 -2.17
C ALA A 73 -19.64 5.64 -1.31
N ARG A 74 -19.26 5.85 -0.05
CA ARG A 74 -19.92 6.79 0.87
C ARG A 74 -19.32 8.19 0.83
N GLU A 75 -18.22 8.36 0.10
CA GLU A 75 -17.44 9.60 0.09
C GLU A 75 -17.04 10.04 1.51
N ASP A 76 -16.70 9.07 2.36
CA ASP A 76 -16.33 9.29 3.75
C ASP A 76 -14.87 9.78 3.83
N VAL A 77 -14.69 11.09 3.67
CA VAL A 77 -13.38 11.76 3.56
C VAL A 77 -12.46 11.43 4.73
N GLU A 78 -12.99 11.43 5.95
CA GLU A 78 -12.23 11.12 7.17
C GLU A 78 -11.73 9.66 7.12
N ARG A 79 -12.63 8.72 6.82
CA ARG A 79 -12.25 7.30 6.72
C ARG A 79 -11.29 7.03 5.57
N ILE A 80 -11.41 7.76 4.46
CA ILE A 80 -10.51 7.66 3.30
C ILE A 80 -9.12 8.13 3.68
N TYR A 81 -9.01 9.23 4.44
CA TYR A 81 -7.72 9.71 4.95
C TYR A 81 -7.03 8.66 5.83
N ASP A 82 -7.74 8.05 6.78
CA ASP A 82 -7.19 6.96 7.60
C ASP A 82 -6.69 5.78 6.75
N ILE A 83 -7.43 5.44 5.69
CA ILE A 83 -7.08 4.37 4.77
C ILE A 83 -5.80 4.72 4.00
N ILE A 84 -5.69 5.96 3.48
CA ILE A 84 -4.52 6.46 2.75
C ILE A 84 -3.26 6.42 3.63
N SER A 85 -3.40 6.80 4.88
CA SER A 85 -2.29 6.95 5.81
C SER A 85 -1.68 5.60 6.24
N GLU A 86 -2.44 4.50 6.24
CA GLU A 86 -1.91 3.20 6.70
C GLU A 86 -2.47 1.98 5.96
N ASP A 87 -3.80 1.82 5.88
CA ASP A 87 -4.43 0.56 5.44
C ASP A 87 -4.02 0.15 4.03
N ILE A 88 -3.86 1.12 3.11
CA ILE A 88 -3.49 0.84 1.71
C ILE A 88 -2.15 0.12 1.59
N TRP A 89 -1.23 0.26 2.54
CA TRP A 89 0.11 -0.32 2.48
C TRP A 89 0.14 -1.81 2.81
N ASN A 90 -0.91 -2.35 3.43
CA ASN A 90 -1.10 -3.78 3.64
C ASN A 90 -1.54 -4.53 2.37
N CYS A 91 -1.91 -3.81 1.30
CA CYS A 91 -2.30 -4.41 0.03
C CYS A 91 -1.07 -4.97 -0.72
N ALA A 92 -1.12 -6.27 -1.06
CA ALA A 92 -0.08 -6.89 -1.89
C ALA A 92 -0.22 -6.59 -3.40
N GLN A 93 -1.21 -5.80 -3.83
CA GLN A 93 -1.53 -5.54 -5.25
C GLN A 93 -1.62 -6.82 -6.11
N CYS A 94 -2.15 -7.91 -5.56
CA CYS A 94 -2.37 -9.16 -6.29
C CYS A 94 -3.65 -9.17 -7.14
N PHE A 95 -4.53 -8.18 -6.96
CA PHE A 95 -5.81 -8.03 -7.67
C PHE A 95 -6.80 -9.20 -7.56
N SER A 96 -6.65 -10.15 -6.63
CA SER A 96 -7.64 -11.21 -6.39
C SER A 96 -9.06 -10.69 -6.12
N CYS A 97 -9.16 -9.46 -5.60
CA CYS A 97 -10.42 -8.79 -5.28
C CYS A 97 -11.25 -8.32 -6.49
N VAL A 98 -10.73 -8.38 -7.73
CA VAL A 98 -11.49 -8.02 -8.97
C VAL A 98 -12.60 -9.02 -9.31
N ARG A 99 -12.80 -10.05 -8.49
CA ARG A 99 -13.90 -11.02 -8.58
C ARG A 99 -15.25 -10.46 -8.13
N CYS A 100 -15.35 -9.14 -7.95
CA CYS A 100 -16.58 -8.51 -7.48
C CYS A 100 -17.70 -8.73 -8.52
N PRO A 101 -18.87 -9.28 -8.14
CA PRO A 101 -19.99 -9.48 -9.06
C PRO A 101 -20.58 -8.17 -9.60
N ARG A 102 -20.27 -7.02 -8.99
CA ARG A 102 -20.64 -5.68 -9.49
C ARG A 102 -19.63 -5.07 -10.45
N GLY A 103 -18.48 -5.70 -10.65
CA GLY A 103 -17.38 -5.12 -11.40
C GLY A 103 -16.51 -4.15 -10.59
N ASN A 104 -16.73 -3.98 -9.28
CA ASN A 104 -15.85 -3.14 -8.46
C ASN A 104 -14.42 -3.68 -8.46
N ASN A 105 -13.44 -2.78 -8.50
CA ASN A 105 -12.02 -3.06 -8.42
C ASN A 105 -11.39 -2.38 -7.19
N PRO A 106 -11.52 -2.98 -5.99
CA PRO A 106 -10.89 -2.42 -4.79
C PRO A 106 -9.37 -2.32 -4.88
N GLY A 107 -8.70 -3.21 -5.62
CA GLY A 107 -7.25 -3.14 -5.83
C GLY A 107 -6.85 -1.95 -6.70
N GLY A 108 -7.70 -1.59 -7.67
CA GLY A 108 -7.59 -0.37 -8.46
C GLY A 108 -7.74 0.87 -7.59
N LEU A 109 -8.77 0.92 -6.74
CA LEU A 109 -8.96 2.03 -5.77
C LEU A 109 -7.73 2.22 -4.87
N VAL A 110 -7.16 1.14 -4.33
CA VAL A 110 -5.91 1.19 -3.56
C VAL A 110 -4.75 1.78 -4.36
N THR A 111 -4.69 1.48 -5.66
CA THR A 111 -3.63 2.01 -6.53
C THR A 111 -3.76 3.52 -6.66
N LEU A 112 -4.97 4.04 -6.90
CA LEU A 112 -5.22 5.49 -6.94
C LEU A 112 -4.85 6.18 -5.61
N LEU A 113 -5.29 5.59 -4.50
CA LEU A 113 -4.99 6.09 -3.15
C LEU A 113 -3.49 6.16 -2.88
N ARG A 114 -2.73 5.11 -3.24
CA ARG A 114 -1.25 5.11 -3.12
C ARG A 114 -0.60 6.19 -3.97
N GLU A 115 -1.07 6.38 -5.21
CA GLU A 115 -0.52 7.39 -6.11
C GLU A 115 -0.73 8.80 -5.56
N VAL A 116 -1.94 9.11 -5.07
CA VAL A 116 -2.24 10.40 -4.43
C VAL A 116 -1.39 10.61 -3.16
N ALA A 117 -1.23 9.57 -2.33
CA ALA A 117 -0.40 9.63 -1.13
C ALA A 117 1.07 9.95 -1.44
N VAL A 118 1.62 9.31 -2.47
CA VAL A 118 2.99 9.54 -2.95
C VAL A 118 3.14 10.93 -3.57
N ARG A 119 2.19 11.34 -4.42
CA ARG A 119 2.23 12.63 -5.13
C ARG A 119 2.18 13.83 -4.18
N ASN A 120 1.39 13.72 -3.12
CA ASN A 120 1.28 14.75 -2.08
C ASN A 120 2.37 14.65 -1.00
N GLY A 121 3.23 13.63 -1.05
CA GLY A 121 4.40 13.52 -0.16
C GLY A 121 4.04 13.33 1.31
N LEU A 122 2.93 12.64 1.61
CA LEU A 122 2.47 12.40 2.98
C LEU A 122 3.56 11.75 3.83
N GLN A 123 3.70 12.17 5.08
CA GLN A 123 4.81 11.73 5.93
C GLN A 123 4.77 10.22 6.18
N GLU A 124 3.58 9.68 6.40
CA GLU A 124 3.28 8.26 6.54
C GLU A 124 3.76 7.45 5.33
N THR A 125 3.54 7.99 4.15
CA THR A 125 3.96 7.37 2.89
C THR A 125 5.48 7.32 2.81
N ARG A 126 6.16 8.40 3.23
CA ARG A 126 7.63 8.44 3.26
C ARG A 126 8.19 7.43 4.26
N ASP A 127 7.55 7.27 5.41
CA ASP A 127 7.98 6.35 6.45
C ASP A 127 7.83 4.89 6.01
N VAL A 128 6.67 4.52 5.45
CA VAL A 128 6.43 3.17 4.91
C VAL A 128 7.39 2.85 3.75
N LEU A 129 7.64 3.82 2.87
CA LEU A 129 8.50 3.64 1.70
C LEU A 129 9.99 3.83 1.99
N GLN A 130 10.40 4.11 3.22
CA GLN A 130 11.81 4.36 3.55
C GLN A 130 12.71 3.17 3.19
N GLY A 131 12.27 1.95 3.53
CA GLY A 131 13.00 0.72 3.21
C GLY A 131 13.14 0.51 1.70
N TYR A 132 12.04 0.71 0.97
CA TYR A 132 12.00 0.60 -0.49
C TYR A 132 12.90 1.64 -1.17
N SER A 133 12.86 2.89 -0.69
CA SER A 133 13.69 3.98 -1.19
C SER A 133 15.18 3.64 -1.07
N ARG A 134 15.62 3.09 0.09
CA ARG A 134 17.01 2.65 0.29
C ARG A 134 17.42 1.57 -0.71
N VAL A 135 16.54 0.60 -0.96
CA VAL A 135 16.79 -0.47 -1.94
C VAL A 135 16.89 0.12 -3.35
N ILE A 136 15.95 0.98 -3.76
CA ILE A 136 15.99 1.65 -5.06
C ILE A 136 17.27 2.45 -5.22
N TYR A 137 17.64 3.30 -4.26
CA TYR A 137 18.87 4.09 -4.34
C TYR A 137 20.10 3.20 -4.50
N LYS A 138 20.16 2.07 -3.78
CA LYS A 138 21.24 1.10 -3.94
C LYS A 138 21.27 0.52 -5.36
N VAL A 139 20.12 0.13 -5.90
CA VAL A 139 20.01 -0.40 -7.27
C VAL A 139 20.36 0.64 -8.33
N MET A 140 19.94 1.90 -8.15
CA MET A 140 20.27 2.99 -9.09
C MET A 140 21.75 3.36 -9.06
N LEU A 141 22.38 3.33 -7.88
CA LEU A 141 23.78 3.72 -7.72
C LEU A 141 24.78 2.60 -8.08
N LYS A 142 24.42 1.34 -7.84
CA LYS A 142 25.33 0.19 -7.98
C LYS A 142 24.85 -0.87 -8.97
N GLY A 143 23.63 -0.75 -9.49
CA GLY A 143 22.97 -1.78 -10.29
C GLY A 143 22.30 -2.85 -9.44
N ASN A 144 21.64 -3.80 -10.10
CA ASN A 144 21.05 -4.98 -9.46
C ASN A 144 22.06 -6.14 -9.27
N GLN A 145 23.26 -5.97 -9.80
CA GLN A 145 24.34 -6.95 -9.75
C GLN A 145 25.30 -6.61 -8.63
N VAL A 146 25.90 -7.64 -8.04
CA VAL A 146 27.02 -7.47 -7.12
C VAL A 146 28.20 -6.97 -7.94
N SER A 147 28.65 -5.74 -7.71
CA SER A 147 29.87 -5.25 -8.34
C SER A 147 31.09 -5.92 -7.67
N PRO A 148 32.22 -6.12 -8.38
CA PRO A 148 33.38 -6.83 -7.83
C PRO A 148 33.92 -6.26 -6.50
N ASP A 149 33.74 -4.95 -6.25
CA ASP A 149 34.08 -4.29 -4.98
C ASP A 149 33.19 -4.71 -3.79
N MET A 150 32.03 -5.30 -4.04
CA MET A 150 31.08 -5.76 -3.03
C MET A 150 31.25 -7.23 -2.62
N LEU A 151 32.11 -7.99 -3.32
CA LEU A 151 32.41 -9.39 -3.02
C LEU A 151 33.44 -9.46 -1.87
N GLN A 152 32.95 -9.43 -0.64
CA GLN A 152 33.78 -9.63 0.54
C GLN A 152 33.70 -11.09 1.01
N PRO A 153 34.82 -11.75 1.39
CA PRO A 153 34.82 -13.17 1.77
C PRO A 153 33.89 -13.54 2.93
N ASP A 154 33.58 -12.58 3.82
CA ASP A 154 32.70 -12.72 4.98
C ASP A 154 31.21 -12.58 4.64
N PHE A 155 30.87 -11.86 3.57
CA PHE A 155 29.48 -11.67 3.13
C PHE A 155 28.93 -12.85 2.33
N PHE A 156 29.81 -13.63 1.68
CA PHE A 156 29.46 -14.80 0.86
C PHE A 156 30.28 -16.03 1.27
N PRO A 157 30.19 -16.51 2.51
CA PRO A 157 31.03 -17.59 3.05
C PRO A 157 30.82 -18.93 2.33
N ASP A 158 29.69 -19.08 1.63
CA ASP A 158 29.30 -20.24 0.82
C ASP A 158 29.89 -20.24 -0.60
N TRP A 159 30.42 -19.09 -1.08
CA TRP A 159 31.00 -18.97 -2.42
C TRP A 159 32.45 -19.48 -2.52
N GLY A 160 32.98 -20.09 -1.45
CA GLY A 160 34.36 -20.56 -1.36
C GLY A 160 35.34 -19.40 -1.13
N SER A 161 36.65 -19.67 -1.20
CA SER A 161 37.68 -18.65 -0.99
C SER A 161 37.70 -17.64 -2.15
N VAL A 162 36.81 -16.66 -2.10
CA VAL A 162 36.79 -15.51 -3.02
C VAL A 162 38.03 -14.68 -2.73
N GLY A 163 39.13 -14.92 -3.46
CA GLY A 163 40.37 -14.16 -3.31
C GLY A 163 41.54 -14.87 -2.64
N GLY A 164 41.56 -16.21 -2.57
CA GLY A 164 42.82 -16.91 -2.40
C GLY A 164 43.72 -16.59 -3.61
N ALA A 165 44.84 -15.90 -3.37
CA ALA A 165 45.83 -15.58 -4.39
C ALA A 165 46.03 -16.79 -5.31
N VAL A 166 45.77 -16.62 -6.61
CA VAL A 166 46.28 -17.54 -7.63
C VAL A 166 47.80 -17.38 -7.56
N GLN A 167 48.45 -18.19 -6.73
CA GLN A 167 49.89 -18.38 -6.76
C GLN A 167 50.21 -18.97 -8.14
N ARG A 168 50.76 -18.12 -9.01
CA ARG A 168 51.53 -18.58 -10.17
C ARG A 168 52.84 -19.18 -9.70
#